data_AF-A0A2E2QDS8-F1
#
_entry.id   AF-A0A2E2QDS8-F1
#
_cell.length_a   1.000
_cell.length_b   1.000
_cell.length_c   1.000
_cell.angle_alpha   90.00
_cell.angle_beta   90.00
_cell.angle_gamma   90.00
#
_symmetry.space_group_name_H-M   'P 1'
#
loop_
_entity.id
_entity.type
_entity.pdbx_description
1 polymer ?
#
loop_
_entity_poly.entity_id
_entity_poly.type
_entity_poly.pdbx_seq_one_letter_code
_entity_poly.pdbx_strand_id
1 'polypeptide(L)'
;MEIQNFDNKIQDSVLVTYTVDDEFGSKDTSALKTAISDTDLVYLDGGDEFVEIIKIEPLFIFEKKLRIPPSPNLPNYLAISLYPSLCLFEGTSVSVGRGTGKPFQHFGSPYFPKSDYMFVPKPTYGANLPKHINRICYGYSTEKLIDKFNKKGNLLILDWLIESYNITSDKEEFFNSFFDTLAGSSELKQQIKSGYTEKQIRESWRQDLISFKKIRSKYILYD
;
A
#
# COMPACT_ATOMS: atom_id res chain seq x y z
N MET A 1 42.01 3.75 18.15
CA MET A 1 41.37 2.69 17.35
C MET A 1 39.87 2.91 17.54
N GLU A 2 39.25 3.54 16.56
CA GLU A 2 37.83 3.88 16.54
C GLU A 2 37.00 2.60 16.49
N ILE A 3 35.94 2.53 17.29
CA ILE A 3 34.79 1.68 16.98
C ILE A 3 33.57 2.59 17.06
N GLN A 4 32.95 2.75 15.90
CA GLN A 4 31.86 3.64 15.57
C GLN A 4 30.59 3.28 16.34
N ASN A 5 29.93 4.31 16.89
CA ASN A 5 28.54 4.23 17.31
C ASN A 5 27.67 4.04 16.06
N PHE A 6 27.00 2.89 15.96
CA PHE A 6 25.88 2.73 15.04
C PHE A 6 24.63 3.26 15.73
N ASP A 7 24.25 4.49 15.37
CA ASP A 7 22.93 5.06 15.66
C ASP A 7 21.86 4.20 14.98
N ASN A 8 21.24 3.29 15.74
CA ASN A 8 20.01 2.61 15.35
C ASN A 8 18.83 3.57 15.57
N LYS A 9 18.59 4.49 14.64
CA LYS A 9 17.28 5.14 14.50
C LYS A 9 16.46 4.35 13.49
N ILE A 10 15.65 3.41 13.98
CA ILE A 10 14.52 2.90 13.22
C ILE A 10 13.42 3.96 13.37
N GLN A 11 13.19 4.73 12.31
CA GLN A 11 12.08 5.68 12.25
C GLN A 11 10.84 4.89 11.82
N ASP A 12 10.05 4.46 12.79
CA ASP A 12 8.76 3.82 12.54
C ASP A 12 7.76 4.91 12.07
N SER A 13 7.39 4.88 10.78
CA SER A 13 6.41 5.79 10.18
C SER A 13 4.98 5.33 10.48
N VAL A 14 4.09 6.25 10.90
CA VAL A 14 2.74 5.91 11.39
C VAL A 14 1.66 5.90 10.31
N LEU A 15 1.80 6.32 9.05
CA LEU A 15 0.69 6.37 8.08
C LEU A 15 -0.62 6.96 8.69
N VAL A 16 -0.58 8.24 9.04
CA VAL A 16 -1.81 8.98 9.31
C VAL A 16 -2.43 9.38 7.97
N THR A 17 -3.42 8.63 7.48
CA THR A 17 -4.23 9.07 6.34
C THR A 17 -5.40 9.92 6.84
N TYR A 18 -5.47 11.17 6.41
CA TYR A 18 -6.69 11.97 6.50
C TYR A 18 -7.39 11.90 5.14
N THR A 19 -8.70 11.59 5.14
CA THR A 19 -9.55 11.80 3.95
C THR A 19 -9.92 13.27 3.88
N VAL A 20 -9.49 13.95 2.84
CA VAL A 20 -10.06 15.24 2.43
C VAL A 20 -11.21 14.93 1.48
N ASP A 21 -12.40 15.44 1.79
CA ASP A 21 -13.53 15.42 0.86
C ASP A 21 -13.18 16.33 -0.33
N ASP A 22 -12.95 15.74 -1.49
CA ASP A 22 -12.56 16.43 -2.71
C ASP A 22 -13.80 17.00 -3.41
N GLU A 23 -14.07 18.30 -3.25
CA GLU A 23 -14.99 19.02 -4.15
C GLU A 23 -14.34 19.43 -5.48
N PHE A 24 -13.04 19.18 -5.70
CA PHE A 24 -12.36 19.56 -6.94
C PHE A 24 -11.38 18.51 -7.46
N GLY A 25 -11.91 17.42 -8.03
CA GLY A 25 -11.45 16.77 -9.28
C GLY A 25 -9.94 16.54 -9.57
N SER A 26 -9.05 16.66 -8.59
CA SER A 26 -7.61 16.48 -8.77
C SER A 26 -7.25 15.09 -8.28
N LYS A 27 -6.66 14.26 -9.15
CA LYS A 27 -6.25 12.90 -8.80
C LYS A 27 -5.08 12.97 -7.83
N ASP A 28 -5.36 12.99 -6.53
CA ASP A 28 -4.30 13.07 -5.53
C ASP A 28 -3.50 11.76 -5.47
N THR A 29 -2.24 11.85 -5.86
CA THR A 29 -1.26 10.76 -5.85
C THR A 29 -0.40 10.78 -4.58
N SER A 30 -0.71 11.68 -3.64
CA SER A 30 0.01 11.89 -2.38
C SER A 30 0.13 10.61 -1.58
N ALA A 31 -0.94 9.82 -1.44
CA ALA A 31 -0.92 8.60 -0.62
C ALA A 31 0.12 7.56 -1.08
N LEU A 32 0.25 7.34 -2.40
CA LEU A 32 1.28 6.46 -2.97
C LEU A 32 2.67 7.07 -2.84
N LYS A 33 2.82 8.36 -3.15
CA LYS A 33 4.11 9.05 -3.02
C LYS A 33 4.61 9.08 -1.58
N THR A 34 3.70 9.27 -0.62
CA THR A 34 3.92 9.18 0.83
C THR A 34 4.36 7.78 1.22
N ALA A 35 3.64 6.74 0.79
CA ALA A 35 3.97 5.34 1.06
C ALA A 35 5.27 4.88 0.39
N ILE A 36 5.67 5.49 -0.74
CA ILE A 36 6.97 5.24 -1.37
C ILE A 36 8.09 6.03 -0.65
N SER A 37 7.75 7.11 0.04
CA SER A 37 8.70 8.00 0.72
C SER A 37 8.90 7.70 2.22
N ASP A 38 8.22 6.66 2.74
CA ASP A 38 8.29 6.10 4.10
C ASP A 38 8.11 7.14 5.23
N THR A 39 7.12 8.04 5.15
CA THR A 39 6.94 9.09 6.16
C THR A 39 5.50 9.51 6.41
N ASP A 40 5.26 10.05 7.62
CA ASP A 40 4.06 10.79 7.95
C ASP A 40 4.04 12.15 7.23
N LEU A 41 2.89 12.47 6.64
CA LEU A 41 2.66 13.70 5.89
C LEU A 41 1.29 14.26 6.27
N VAL A 42 1.28 15.50 6.72
CA VAL A 42 0.06 16.30 6.80
C VAL A 42 0.07 17.19 5.56
N TYR A 43 -0.79 16.88 4.59
CA TYR A 43 -1.04 17.78 3.46
C TYR A 43 -2.26 18.63 3.82
N LEU A 44 -2.09 19.95 3.81
CA LEU A 44 -3.19 20.89 3.96
C LEU A 44 -3.44 21.49 2.58
N ASP A 45 -4.50 21.06 1.90
CA ASP A 45 -5.04 21.82 0.77
C ASP A 45 -5.99 22.88 1.33
N GLY A 46 -5.41 23.86 2.01
CA GLY A 46 -6.13 25.03 2.48
C GLY A 46 -5.94 26.15 1.47
N GLY A 47 -7.03 26.66 0.91
CA GLY A 47 -7.07 28.02 0.39
C GLY A 47 -6.74 29.05 1.49
N ASP A 48 -7.15 30.31 1.33
CA ASP A 48 -6.88 31.43 2.25
C ASP A 48 -7.45 31.27 3.70
N GLU A 49 -7.72 30.05 4.18
CA GLU A 49 -8.19 29.75 5.52
C GLU A 49 -7.03 29.53 6.51
N PHE A 50 -7.14 30.14 7.69
CA PHE A 50 -6.21 29.94 8.79
C PHE A 50 -6.37 28.54 9.38
N VAL A 51 -5.31 27.72 9.31
CA VAL A 51 -5.25 26.40 9.95
C VAL A 51 -4.31 26.45 11.15
N GLU A 52 -4.81 26.09 12.33
CA GLU A 52 -3.99 25.87 13.54
C GLU A 52 -3.63 24.38 13.66
N ILE A 53 -2.34 24.07 13.76
CA ILE A 53 -1.84 22.70 13.90
C ILE A 53 -1.53 22.42 15.37
N ILE A 54 -2.31 21.55 15.99
CA ILE A 54 -2.01 21.02 17.33
C ILE A 54 -1.06 19.84 17.18
N LYS A 55 0.23 20.04 17.44
CA LYS A 55 1.22 18.95 17.46
C LYS A 55 0.91 18.00 18.62
N ILE A 56 0.75 16.73 18.32
CA ILE A 56 0.66 15.67 19.31
C ILE A 56 2.11 15.20 19.58
N GLU A 57 2.52 15.06 20.84
CA GLU A 57 3.76 14.35 21.12
C GLU A 57 3.65 12.92 20.58
N PRO A 58 4.66 12.40 19.86
CA PRO A 58 4.63 11.03 19.39
C PRO A 58 4.58 10.11 20.60
N LEU A 59 3.37 9.70 20.97
CA LEU A 59 3.14 8.55 21.81
C LEU A 59 3.74 7.39 21.03
N PHE A 60 4.89 6.89 21.48
CA PHE A 60 5.43 5.62 21.03
C PHE A 60 4.41 4.54 21.41
N ILE A 61 3.41 4.33 20.55
CA ILE A 61 2.45 3.25 20.73
C ILE A 61 3.16 1.98 20.27
N PHE A 62 3.97 1.42 21.17
CA PHE A 62 4.50 0.05 21.10
C PHE A 62 3.38 -1.01 21.18
N GLU A 63 2.11 -0.61 21.30
CA GLU A 63 1.00 -1.56 21.28
C GLU A 63 0.79 -2.08 19.87
N LYS A 64 1.27 -3.31 19.62
CA LYS A 64 0.95 -4.18 18.47
C LYS A 64 -0.55 -4.44 18.26
N LYS A 65 -1.44 -3.80 19.01
CA LYS A 65 -2.89 -3.95 18.92
C LYS A 65 -3.55 -2.59 18.75
N LEU A 66 -4.26 -2.42 17.63
CA LEU A 66 -5.11 -1.25 17.41
C LEU A 66 -6.25 -1.26 18.43
N ARG A 67 -6.52 -0.13 19.08
CA ARG A 67 -7.69 0.01 19.95
C ARG A 67 -8.99 -0.05 19.16
N ILE A 68 -9.01 0.62 18.01
CA ILE A 68 -10.12 0.65 17.07
C ILE A 68 -9.54 0.46 15.68
N PRO A 69 -9.96 -0.56 14.91
CA PRO A 69 -9.52 -0.71 13.54
C PRO A 69 -10.08 0.44 12.68
N PRO A 70 -9.29 1.04 11.77
CA PRO A 70 -9.75 2.14 10.92
C PRO A 70 -10.79 1.69 9.88
N SER A 71 -10.83 0.38 9.57
CA SER A 71 -11.80 -0.21 8.65
C SER A 71 -12.03 -1.67 9.01
N PRO A 72 -13.23 -2.24 8.76
CA PRO A 72 -13.48 -3.67 8.92
C PRO A 72 -12.48 -4.58 8.19
N ASN A 73 -11.88 -4.12 7.09
CA ASN A 73 -10.89 -4.88 6.32
C ASN A 73 -9.44 -4.51 6.64
N LEU A 74 -9.20 -3.56 7.56
CA LEU A 74 -7.87 -3.24 8.09
C LEU A 74 -7.85 -3.55 9.60
N PRO A 75 -7.98 -4.84 9.97
CA PRO A 75 -8.26 -5.22 11.36
C PRO A 75 -7.05 -5.13 12.29
N ASN A 76 -5.83 -5.06 11.74
CA ASN A 76 -4.59 -5.12 12.52
C ASN A 76 -3.44 -4.39 11.80
N TYR A 77 -2.34 -4.20 12.51
CA TYR A 77 -1.15 -3.53 11.96
C TYR A 77 -0.59 -4.23 10.73
N LEU A 78 -0.63 -5.56 10.65
CA LEU A 78 -0.14 -6.28 9.48
C LEU A 78 -0.92 -5.85 8.22
N ALA A 79 -2.26 -5.77 8.30
CA ALA A 79 -3.10 -5.31 7.21
C ALA A 79 -2.80 -3.83 6.84
N ILE A 80 -2.57 -2.97 7.84
CA ILE A 80 -2.24 -1.56 7.62
C ILE A 80 -0.88 -1.41 6.94
N SER A 81 0.17 -2.08 7.44
CA SER A 81 1.51 -2.01 6.88
C SER A 81 1.59 -2.58 5.46
N LEU A 82 0.74 -3.55 5.13
CA LEU A 82 0.66 -4.13 3.78
C LEU A 82 -0.28 -3.38 2.85
N TYR A 83 -1.07 -2.44 3.35
CA TYR A 83 -2.07 -1.72 2.57
C TYR A 83 -1.48 -1.01 1.34
N PRO A 84 -0.35 -0.27 1.43
CA PRO A 84 0.21 0.39 0.25
C PRO A 84 0.57 -0.58 -0.89
N SER A 85 0.98 -1.80 -0.54
CA SER A 85 1.31 -2.84 -1.51
C SER A 85 0.08 -3.53 -2.06
N LEU A 86 -0.81 -3.98 -1.18
CA LEU A 86 -1.95 -4.81 -1.57
C LEU A 86 -3.10 -3.98 -2.14
N CYS A 87 -3.25 -2.71 -1.79
CA CYS A 87 -4.32 -1.86 -2.31
C CYS A 87 -4.28 -1.72 -3.84
N LEU A 88 -3.10 -1.73 -4.47
CA LEU A 88 -2.97 -1.74 -5.93
C LEU A 88 -3.71 -2.91 -6.61
N PHE A 89 -3.83 -4.06 -5.92
CA PHE A 89 -4.59 -5.20 -6.45
C PHE A 89 -6.10 -4.96 -6.49
N GLU A 90 -6.64 -3.96 -5.80
CA GLU A 90 -8.05 -3.59 -5.95
C GLU A 90 -8.36 -3.17 -7.40
N GLY A 91 -7.38 -2.55 -8.06
CA GLY A 91 -7.38 -2.23 -9.48
C GLY A 91 -7.12 -3.42 -10.41
N THR A 92 -7.04 -4.65 -9.90
CA THR A 92 -6.71 -5.83 -10.72
C THR A 92 -7.76 -6.93 -10.64
N SER A 93 -7.56 -8.06 -11.32
CA SER A 93 -8.35 -9.28 -11.12
C SER A 93 -7.94 -10.07 -9.87
N VAL A 94 -6.96 -9.63 -9.07
CA VAL A 94 -6.50 -10.35 -7.87
C VAL A 94 -7.30 -9.95 -6.63
N SER A 95 -7.73 -10.93 -5.83
CA SER A 95 -8.36 -10.71 -4.53
C SER A 95 -7.29 -10.43 -3.48
N VAL A 96 -7.54 -9.44 -2.63
CA VAL A 96 -6.70 -9.07 -1.47
C VAL A 96 -7.20 -9.70 -0.16
N GLY A 97 -8.02 -10.75 -0.26
CA GLY A 97 -8.52 -11.46 0.92
C GLY A 97 -9.75 -10.85 1.59
N ARG A 98 -10.36 -9.80 1.02
CA ARG A 98 -11.69 -9.33 1.46
C ARG A 98 -12.68 -10.50 1.42
N GLY A 99 -13.55 -10.58 2.41
CA GLY A 99 -14.47 -11.72 2.56
C GLY A 99 -13.83 -12.98 3.16
N THR A 100 -12.66 -12.86 3.77
CA THR A 100 -12.01 -13.92 4.54
C THR A 100 -11.67 -13.42 5.95
N GLY A 101 -11.09 -14.28 6.80
CA GLY A 101 -10.55 -13.87 8.10
C GLY A 101 -9.23 -13.09 8.04
N LYS A 102 -8.65 -12.90 6.85
CA LYS A 102 -7.32 -12.27 6.66
C LYS A 102 -7.31 -11.21 5.54
N PRO A 103 -8.23 -10.22 5.54
CA PRO A 103 -8.21 -9.16 4.55
C PRO A 103 -6.89 -8.38 4.61
N PHE A 104 -6.36 -8.03 3.43
CA PHE A 104 -5.07 -7.35 3.24
C PHE A 104 -3.87 -8.07 3.90
N GLN A 105 -3.95 -9.40 4.05
CA GLN A 105 -2.87 -10.24 4.63
C GLN A 105 -2.58 -11.48 3.77
N HIS A 106 -3.20 -11.55 2.60
CA HIS A 106 -2.94 -12.52 1.55
C HIS A 106 -3.52 -11.99 0.24
N PHE A 107 -3.08 -12.56 -0.88
CA PHE A 107 -3.62 -12.22 -2.18
C PHE A 107 -3.65 -13.44 -3.09
N GLY A 108 -4.58 -13.47 -4.05
CA GLY A 108 -4.77 -14.62 -4.93
C GLY A 108 -5.89 -14.44 -5.94
N SER A 109 -5.95 -15.34 -6.91
CA SER A 109 -6.92 -15.30 -8.00
C SER A 109 -7.29 -16.71 -8.46
N PRO A 110 -8.51 -16.94 -8.95
CA PRO A 110 -8.87 -18.18 -9.67
C PRO A 110 -8.07 -18.37 -10.96
N TYR A 111 -7.45 -17.29 -11.46
CA TYR A 111 -6.63 -17.28 -12.69
C TYR A 111 -5.13 -17.54 -12.43
N PHE A 112 -4.74 -17.75 -11.17
CA PHE A 112 -3.38 -18.18 -10.84
C PHE A 112 -3.25 -19.70 -10.99
N PRO A 113 -2.02 -20.20 -11.24
CA PRO A 113 -1.73 -21.63 -11.17
C PRO A 113 -2.12 -22.21 -9.80
N LYS A 114 -2.52 -23.48 -9.78
CA LYS A 114 -2.82 -24.17 -8.52
C LYS A 114 -1.59 -24.19 -7.62
N SER A 115 -1.78 -23.93 -6.34
CA SER A 115 -0.74 -23.96 -5.32
C SER A 115 -1.29 -24.53 -4.00
N ASP A 116 -0.40 -24.79 -3.05
CA ASP A 116 -0.77 -25.31 -1.73
C ASP A 116 -1.55 -24.29 -0.89
N TYR A 117 -1.41 -22.99 -1.21
CA TYR A 117 -2.10 -21.93 -0.50
C TYR A 117 -3.29 -21.41 -1.31
N MET A 118 -4.49 -21.55 -0.74
CA MET A 118 -5.73 -21.08 -1.34
C MET A 118 -6.69 -20.51 -0.30
N PHE A 119 -7.62 -19.67 -0.77
CA PHE A 119 -8.71 -19.17 0.04
C PHE A 119 -9.97 -18.96 -0.81
N VAL A 120 -11.12 -18.89 -0.16
CA VAL A 120 -12.43 -18.67 -0.80
C VAL A 120 -13.08 -17.43 -0.17
N PRO A 121 -13.14 -16.30 -0.88
CA PRO A 121 -13.85 -15.12 -0.43
C PRO A 121 -15.36 -15.37 -0.26
N LYS A 122 -15.95 -14.90 0.84
CA LYS A 122 -17.39 -14.98 1.14
C LYS A 122 -17.92 -13.62 1.57
N PRO A 123 -19.22 -13.33 1.42
CA PRO A 123 -19.82 -12.12 1.98
C PRO A 123 -19.54 -11.98 3.47
N THR A 124 -19.15 -10.78 3.89
CA THR A 124 -18.91 -10.41 5.28
C THR A 124 -19.42 -8.98 5.49
N TYR A 125 -19.58 -8.54 6.74
CA TYR A 125 -19.95 -7.16 7.05
C TYR A 125 -19.02 -6.13 6.40
N GLY A 126 -17.72 -6.40 6.34
CA GLY A 126 -16.74 -5.53 5.68
C GLY A 126 -16.70 -5.64 4.15
N ALA A 127 -17.29 -6.68 3.57
CA ALA A 127 -17.24 -6.94 2.13
C ALA A 127 -18.44 -7.80 1.71
N ASN A 128 -19.54 -7.16 1.30
CA ASN A 128 -20.75 -7.85 0.87
C ASN A 128 -20.58 -8.55 -0.49
N LEU A 129 -19.81 -7.94 -1.39
CA LEU A 129 -19.50 -8.46 -2.72
C LEU A 129 -17.98 -8.53 -2.92
N PRO A 130 -17.29 -9.43 -2.21
CA PRO A 130 -15.84 -9.55 -2.37
C PRO A 130 -15.51 -10.10 -3.76
N LYS A 131 -14.35 -9.69 -4.29
CA LYS A 131 -13.82 -10.21 -5.56
C LYS A 131 -13.70 -11.73 -5.47
N HIS A 132 -14.19 -12.42 -6.50
CA HIS A 132 -14.21 -13.89 -6.58
C HIS A 132 -15.02 -14.57 -5.48
N ILE A 133 -16.15 -13.97 -5.10
CA ILE A 133 -17.12 -14.55 -4.17
C ILE A 133 -17.39 -16.04 -4.48
N ASN A 134 -17.24 -16.88 -3.46
CA ASN A 134 -17.43 -18.34 -3.50
C ASN A 134 -16.55 -19.09 -4.52
N ARG A 135 -15.48 -18.47 -5.06
CA ARG A 135 -14.52 -19.12 -5.95
C ARG A 135 -13.19 -19.35 -5.24
N ILE A 136 -12.53 -20.46 -5.55
CA ILE A 136 -11.19 -20.76 -5.06
C ILE A 136 -10.21 -19.78 -5.69
N CYS A 137 -9.46 -19.08 -4.84
CA CYS A 137 -8.33 -18.24 -5.21
C CYS A 137 -7.04 -18.92 -4.77
N TYR A 138 -6.17 -19.28 -5.71
CA TYR A 138 -4.80 -19.71 -5.40
C TYR A 138 -3.91 -18.48 -5.24
N GLY A 139 -2.92 -18.52 -4.36
CA GLY A 139 -2.05 -17.36 -4.15
C GLY A 139 -1.09 -17.50 -2.98
N TYR A 140 -0.89 -16.40 -2.26
CA TYR A 140 0.19 -16.25 -1.27
C TYR A 140 -0.31 -15.65 0.04
N SER A 141 0.18 -16.19 1.16
CA SER A 141 0.05 -15.56 2.48
C SER A 141 1.23 -14.66 2.78
N THR A 142 0.98 -13.49 3.40
CA THR A 142 2.04 -12.54 3.76
C THR A 142 2.56 -12.73 5.19
N GLU A 143 1.98 -13.63 6.00
CA GLU A 143 2.31 -13.81 7.42
C GLU A 143 3.79 -14.16 7.65
N LYS A 144 4.39 -14.96 6.76
CA LYS A 144 5.82 -15.35 6.84
C LYS A 144 6.74 -14.42 6.05
N LEU A 145 6.18 -13.46 5.35
CA LEU A 145 6.89 -12.57 4.45
C LEU A 145 7.34 -11.30 5.19
N ILE A 146 6.56 -10.82 6.16
CA ILE A 146 6.81 -9.55 6.87
C ILE A 146 8.18 -9.47 7.56
N ASP A 147 8.67 -10.58 8.14
CA ASP A 147 9.98 -10.62 8.84
C ASP A 147 11.17 -10.35 7.90
N LYS A 148 10.99 -10.60 6.59
CA LYS A 148 12.01 -10.28 5.58
C LYS A 148 11.93 -8.83 5.10
N PHE A 149 10.75 -8.21 5.17
CA PHE A 149 10.48 -6.88 4.59
C PHE A 149 10.70 -5.73 5.58
N ASN A 150 10.38 -5.93 6.87
CA ASN A 150 10.66 -4.94 7.93
C ASN A 150 12.15 -4.53 8.02
N LYS A 151 13.08 -5.33 7.49
CA LYS A 151 14.51 -5.01 7.51
C LYS A 151 14.96 -4.00 6.44
N LYS A 152 14.15 -3.71 5.43
CA LYS A 152 14.53 -2.85 4.29
C LYS A 152 13.81 -1.50 4.24
N GLY A 153 12.88 -1.21 5.15
CA GLY A 153 12.13 0.05 5.18
C GLY A 153 11.07 0.22 4.09
N ASN A 154 11.10 -0.56 3.00
CA ASN A 154 10.17 -0.42 1.89
C ASN A 154 8.72 -0.82 2.27
N LEU A 155 7.82 0.14 2.35
CA LEU A 155 6.38 -0.10 2.58
C LEU A 155 5.61 -0.59 1.33
N LEU A 156 6.18 -0.36 0.13
CA LEU A 156 5.60 -0.80 -1.15
C LEU A 156 6.39 -1.98 -1.74
N ILE A 157 5.71 -3.09 -2.06
CA ILE A 157 6.27 -4.32 -2.64
C ILE A 157 5.68 -4.50 -4.04
N LEU A 158 6.39 -4.04 -5.08
CA LEU A 158 5.90 -4.12 -6.46
C LEU A 158 6.07 -5.50 -7.08
N ASP A 159 7.05 -6.27 -6.61
CA ASP A 159 7.31 -7.63 -7.10
C ASP A 159 6.05 -8.51 -7.05
N TRP A 160 5.20 -8.37 -6.02
CA TRP A 160 3.96 -9.14 -5.93
C TRP A 160 3.00 -8.83 -7.07
N LEU A 161 2.87 -7.54 -7.43
CA LEU A 161 2.01 -7.10 -8.52
C LEU A 161 2.55 -7.54 -9.88
N ILE A 162 3.86 -7.38 -10.09
CA ILE A 162 4.54 -7.80 -11.32
C ILE A 162 4.42 -9.32 -11.50
N GLU A 163 4.72 -10.10 -10.47
CA GLU A 163 4.65 -11.56 -10.53
C GLU A 163 3.21 -12.04 -10.75
N SER A 164 2.24 -11.42 -10.07
CA SER A 164 0.82 -11.72 -10.28
C SER A 164 0.38 -11.50 -11.73
N TYR A 165 0.87 -10.43 -12.37
CA TYR A 165 0.63 -10.19 -13.79
C TYR A 165 1.35 -11.23 -14.68
N ASN A 166 2.51 -11.72 -14.27
CA ASN A 166 3.26 -12.71 -15.03
C ASN A 166 2.62 -14.09 -15.00
N ILE A 167 2.10 -14.52 -13.84
CA ILE A 167 1.55 -15.87 -13.65
C ILE A 167 0.08 -16.01 -13.99
N THR A 168 -0.68 -14.90 -14.07
CA THR A 168 -2.11 -14.98 -14.40
C THR A 168 -2.34 -15.59 -15.78
N SER A 169 -3.34 -16.47 -15.90
CA SER A 169 -3.78 -16.99 -17.19
C SER A 169 -4.55 -15.97 -18.02
N ASP A 170 -5.03 -14.89 -17.40
CA ASP A 170 -5.84 -13.84 -18.03
C ASP A 170 -5.14 -12.47 -17.85
N LYS A 171 -4.29 -12.12 -18.82
CA LYS A 171 -3.54 -10.85 -18.83
C LYS A 171 -4.36 -9.68 -19.35
N GLU A 172 -5.36 -9.93 -20.18
CA GLU A 172 -6.22 -8.89 -20.76
C GLU A 172 -7.13 -8.28 -19.69
N GLU A 173 -7.76 -9.13 -18.87
CA GLU A 173 -8.63 -8.71 -17.77
C GLU A 173 -7.87 -8.47 -16.45
N PHE A 174 -6.53 -8.52 -16.45
CA PHE A 174 -5.77 -8.36 -15.22
C PHE A 174 -5.94 -7.00 -14.59
N PHE A 175 -5.98 -5.92 -15.38
CA PHE A 175 -6.15 -4.55 -14.88
C PHE A 175 -7.55 -4.05 -15.17
N ASN A 176 -8.27 -3.57 -14.16
CA ASN A 176 -9.57 -2.92 -14.34
C ASN A 176 -9.42 -1.40 -14.50
N SER A 177 -10.53 -0.70 -14.74
CA SER A 177 -10.55 0.76 -14.95
C SER A 177 -10.09 1.58 -13.75
N PHE A 178 -10.10 1.00 -12.53
CA PHE A 178 -9.71 1.69 -11.31
C PHE A 178 -8.21 1.66 -11.05
N PHE A 179 -7.44 0.82 -11.76
CA PHE A 179 -5.99 0.70 -11.53
C PHE A 179 -5.25 2.02 -11.71
N ASP A 180 -5.52 2.75 -12.80
CA ASP A 180 -4.81 4.01 -13.08
C ASP A 180 -5.18 5.10 -12.07
N THR A 181 -6.37 5.04 -11.51
CA THR A 181 -6.79 5.94 -10.41
C THR A 181 -6.01 5.61 -9.15
N LEU A 182 -5.91 4.33 -8.78
CA LEU A 182 -5.11 3.92 -7.63
C LEU A 182 -3.65 4.28 -7.84
N ALA A 183 -3.04 3.88 -8.95
CA ALA A 183 -1.62 4.12 -9.25
C ALA A 183 -1.29 5.60 -9.51
N GLY A 184 -2.29 6.45 -9.72
CA GLY A 184 -2.12 7.87 -10.01
C GLY A 184 -1.82 8.22 -11.47
N SER A 185 -1.47 7.23 -12.29
CA SER A 185 -1.25 7.37 -13.73
C SER A 185 -1.39 6.01 -14.43
N SER A 186 -1.38 6.02 -15.76
CA SER A 186 -1.32 4.79 -16.57
C SER A 186 0.10 4.22 -16.71
N GLU A 187 1.13 4.91 -16.23
CA GLU A 187 2.54 4.57 -16.45
C GLU A 187 2.90 3.22 -15.83
N LEU A 188 2.55 2.98 -14.56
CA LEU A 188 2.86 1.72 -13.88
C LEU A 188 2.25 0.51 -14.62
N LYS A 189 1.00 0.63 -15.06
CA LYS A 189 0.32 -0.41 -15.84
C LYS A 189 1.06 -0.68 -17.15
N GLN A 190 1.45 0.36 -17.87
CA GLN A 190 2.17 0.25 -19.14
C GLN A 190 3.55 -0.39 -18.95
N GLN A 191 4.28 -0.01 -17.91
CA GLN A 191 5.58 -0.57 -17.56
C GLN A 191 5.48 -2.07 -17.25
N ILE A 192 4.50 -2.47 -16.44
CA ILE A 192 4.26 -3.89 -16.12
C ILE A 192 3.92 -4.67 -17.39
N LYS A 193 3.00 -4.17 -18.22
CA LYS A 193 2.66 -4.79 -19.51
C LYS A 193 3.86 -4.89 -20.45
N SER A 194 4.79 -3.95 -20.37
CA SER A 194 6.02 -3.92 -21.18
C SER A 194 7.17 -4.74 -20.59
N GLY A 195 6.94 -5.46 -19.49
CA GLY A 195 7.93 -6.35 -18.87
C GLY A 195 9.03 -5.64 -18.10
N TYR A 196 8.79 -4.42 -17.61
CA TYR A 196 9.76 -3.71 -16.77
C TYR A 196 9.95 -4.46 -15.44
N THR A 197 11.20 -4.51 -15.00
CA THR A 197 11.56 -4.99 -13.65
C THR A 197 11.20 -3.95 -12.59
N GLU A 198 11.02 -4.38 -11.33
CA GLU A 198 10.78 -3.47 -10.21
C GLU A 198 11.85 -2.37 -10.13
N LYS A 199 13.12 -2.72 -10.36
CA LYS A 199 14.24 -1.75 -10.35
C LYS A 199 14.04 -0.65 -11.41
N GLN A 200 13.62 -1.01 -12.61
CA GLN A 200 13.40 -0.03 -13.69
C GLN A 200 12.21 0.90 -13.38
N ILE A 201 11.12 0.34 -12.84
CA ILE A 201 9.94 1.11 -12.41
C ILE A 201 10.33 2.11 -11.32
N ARG A 202 11.04 1.64 -10.28
CA ARG A 202 11.50 2.52 -9.19
C ARG A 202 12.47 3.60 -9.65
N GLU A 203 13.33 3.30 -10.61
CA GLU A 203 14.21 4.31 -11.20
C GLU A 203 13.43 5.39 -11.94
N SER A 204 12.33 5.06 -12.63
CA SER A 204 11.50 6.06 -13.31
C SER A 204 10.87 7.06 -12.33
N TRP A 205 10.57 6.63 -11.10
CA TRP A 205 10.00 7.48 -10.06
C TRP A 205 11.03 8.34 -9.31
N ARG A 206 12.33 8.07 -9.49
CA ARG A 206 13.38 8.66 -8.66
C ARG A 206 13.36 10.19 -8.67
N GLN A 207 13.15 10.80 -9.83
CA GLN A 207 13.17 12.25 -9.97
C GLN A 207 11.95 12.92 -9.31
N ASP A 208 10.77 12.31 -9.44
CA ASP A 208 9.55 12.79 -8.79
C ASP A 208 9.64 12.67 -7.27
N LEU A 209 10.23 11.59 -6.76
CA LEU A 209 10.46 11.40 -5.33
C LEU A 209 11.44 12.44 -4.76
N ILE A 210 12.49 12.79 -5.51
CA ILE A 210 13.42 13.86 -5.11
C ILE A 210 12.68 15.20 -5.05
N SER A 211 11.86 15.51 -6.05
CA SER A 211 11.08 16.75 -6.10
C SER A 211 10.06 16.80 -4.96
N PHE A 212 9.37 15.69 -4.69
CA PHE A 212 8.42 15.56 -3.60
C PHE A 212 9.08 15.74 -2.23
N LYS A 213 10.25 15.14 -1.99
CA LYS A 213 11.01 15.33 -0.73
C LYS A 213 11.36 16.79 -0.45
N LYS A 214 11.63 17.59 -1.50
CA LYS A 214 11.88 19.04 -1.36
C LYS A 214 10.62 19.84 -1.03
N ILE A 215 9.46 19.44 -1.56
CA ILE A 215 8.17 20.06 -1.21
C ILE A 215 7.83 19.69 0.23
N ARG A 216 7.91 18.39 0.56
CA ARG A 216 7.64 17.82 1.88
C ARG A 216 8.41 18.51 3.00
N SER A 217 9.68 18.87 2.81
CA SER A 217 10.51 19.46 3.88
C SER A 217 9.96 20.76 4.46
N LYS A 218 9.01 21.42 3.78
CA LYS A 218 8.33 22.62 4.29
C LYS A 218 7.23 22.31 5.31
N TYR A 219 6.75 21.06 5.35
CA TYR A 219 5.56 20.64 6.09
C TYR A 219 5.83 19.56 7.14
N ILE A 220 7.10 19.14 7.31
CA ILE A 220 7.48 18.15 8.32
C ILE A 220 7.33 18.76 9.72
N LEU A 221 6.60 18.07 10.59
CA LEU A 221 6.36 18.50 11.98
C LEU A 221 7.26 17.81 13.01
N TYR A 222 7.84 16.66 12.64
CA TYR A 222 8.59 15.73 13.48
C TYR A 222 9.90 15.33 12.80
N ASP A 223 11.00 15.26 13.56
CA ASP A 223 12.36 14.97 13.07
C ASP A 223 12.60 13.49 12.74
#